data_AF-A0ABD1FFN4-F1
#
_entry.id   AF-A0ABD1FFN4-F1
#
_cell.length_a   1.000
_cell.length_b   1.000
_cell.length_c   1.000
_cell.angle_alpha   90.00
_cell.angle_beta   90.00
_cell.angle_gamma   90.00
#
_symmetry.space_group_name_H-M   'P 1'
#
loop_
_entity.id
_entity.type
_entity.pdbx_description
1 polymer ?
#
loop_
_entity_poly.entity_id
_entity_poly.type
_entity_poly.pdbx_seq_one_letter_code
_entity_poly.pdbx_strand_id
1 'polypeptide(L)'
;MTEIKRRPPDFIKKILVFDEHLSKKFVLWGNSFAPLHSLRVHYKALEITCHGIPWLAFWIAFTWLFDNSHLVQLQVNMLLALVLDILIIAIAKAYFRRKRPQGNKNDAFAEIGPDHFSFPSGHCSRAALVTFIFIVLWPLPVIFYPSLFAWTVALALSRVLMERHHILDVLGGIIFGILEGLLLCLLWIPQDTALWLINYVSNEKYDGGE
;
A
#
# COMPACT_ATOMS: atom_id res chain seq x y z
N MET A 1 -23.35 -23.89 3.22
CA MET A 1 -23.33 -22.93 4.35
C MET A 1 -23.83 -21.60 3.84
N THR A 2 -24.98 -21.12 4.33
CA THR A 2 -25.52 -19.79 4.00
C THR A 2 -24.58 -18.72 4.56
N GLU A 3 -23.89 -17.97 3.70
CA GLU A 3 -23.09 -16.82 4.13
C GLU A 3 -23.99 -15.82 4.88
N ILE A 4 -23.73 -15.64 6.18
CA ILE A 4 -24.38 -14.60 6.97
C ILE A 4 -23.82 -13.26 6.45
N LYS A 5 -24.54 -12.65 5.52
CA LYS A 5 -24.21 -11.34 4.97
C LYS A 5 -24.31 -10.30 6.09
N ARG A 6 -23.17 -9.88 6.64
CA ARG A 6 -23.09 -8.84 7.67
C ARG A 6 -23.85 -7.60 7.17
N ARG A 7 -24.88 -7.19 7.90
CA ARG A 7 -25.65 -5.96 7.62
C ARG A 7 -25.08 -4.86 8.50
N PRO A 8 -24.38 -3.86 7.95
CA PRO A 8 -23.88 -2.75 8.75
C PRO A 8 -25.05 -1.95 9.35
N PRO A 9 -24.83 -1.21 10.45
CA PRO A 9 -25.83 -0.29 11.00
C PRO A 9 -26.31 0.72 9.95
N ASP A 10 -27.54 1.22 10.08
CA ASP A 10 -28.14 2.09 9.05
C ASP A 10 -27.39 3.40 8.85
N PHE A 11 -26.79 3.95 9.91
CA PHE A 11 -25.93 5.12 9.80
C PHE A 11 -24.71 4.85 8.90
N ILE A 12 -24.05 3.70 9.06
CA ILE A 12 -22.92 3.30 8.22
C ILE A 12 -23.37 3.11 6.77
N LYS A 13 -24.55 2.52 6.54
CA LYS A 13 -25.10 2.41 5.17
C LYS A 13 -25.26 3.78 4.52
N LYS A 14 -25.79 4.77 5.25
CA LYS A 14 -25.94 6.14 4.74
C LYS A 14 -24.59 6.75 4.32
N ILE A 15 -23.56 6.58 5.15
CA ILE A 15 -22.19 7.03 4.83
C ILE A 15 -21.68 6.33 3.57
N LEU A 16 -21.83 5.01 3.46
CA LEU A 16 -21.33 4.24 2.33
C LEU A 16 -22.03 4.61 1.01
N VAL A 17 -23.34 4.88 1.04
CA VAL A 17 -24.11 5.35 -0.13
C VAL A 17 -23.68 6.76 -0.53
N PHE A 18 -23.45 7.65 0.45
CA PHE A 18 -22.94 8.99 0.19
C PHE A 18 -21.55 8.94 -0.44
N ASP A 19 -20.64 8.12 0.09
CA ASP A 19 -19.29 7.92 -0.45
C ASP A 19 -19.32 7.35 -1.87
N GLU A 20 -20.21 6.40 -2.16
CA GLU A 20 -20.39 5.88 -3.52
C GLU A 20 -20.83 6.98 -4.50
N HIS A 21 -21.78 7.84 -4.10
CA HIS A 21 -22.25 8.95 -4.92
C HIS A 21 -21.17 10.01 -5.15
N LEU A 22 -20.44 10.35 -4.08
CA LEU A 22 -19.34 11.30 -4.13
C LEU A 22 -18.22 10.77 -5.04
N SER A 23 -17.85 9.50 -4.90
CA SER A 23 -16.84 8.84 -5.72
C SER A 23 -17.22 8.85 -7.20
N LYS A 24 -18.48 8.51 -7.53
CA LYS A 24 -18.99 8.58 -8.92
C LYS A 24 -18.93 9.99 -9.48
N LYS A 25 -19.37 11.00 -8.72
CA LYS A 25 -19.27 12.40 -9.14
C LYS A 25 -17.83 12.81 -9.41
N PHE A 26 -16.91 12.41 -8.53
CA PHE A 26 -15.49 12.69 -8.69
C PHE A 26 -14.91 12.05 -9.97
N VAL A 27 -15.27 10.81 -10.25
CA VAL A 27 -14.86 10.11 -11.49
C VAL A 27 -15.41 10.80 -12.73
N LEU A 28 -16.69 11.16 -12.75
CA LEU A 28 -17.30 11.88 -13.88
C LEU A 28 -16.62 13.23 -14.11
N TRP A 29 -16.38 13.97 -13.03
CA TRP A 29 -15.62 15.22 -13.08
C TRP A 29 -14.20 15.01 -13.62
N GLY A 30 -13.47 14.02 -13.10
CA GLY A 30 -12.11 13.72 -13.56
C GLY A 30 -12.07 13.32 -15.04
N ASN A 31 -13.03 12.51 -15.51
CA ASN A 31 -13.14 12.14 -16.92
C ASN A 31 -13.55 13.30 -17.83
N SER A 32 -14.18 14.36 -17.31
CA SER A 32 -14.49 15.56 -18.10
C SER A 32 -13.25 16.39 -18.45
N PHE A 33 -12.13 16.19 -17.75
CA PHE A 33 -10.84 16.79 -18.10
C PHE A 33 -10.06 15.84 -19.03
N ALA A 34 -9.95 16.23 -20.30
CA ALA A 34 -9.26 15.45 -21.35
C ALA A 34 -7.85 14.94 -20.98
N PRO A 35 -6.99 15.69 -20.25
CA PRO A 35 -5.70 15.18 -19.81
C PRO A 35 -5.82 13.98 -18.86
N LEU A 36 -6.72 14.01 -17.88
CA LEU A 36 -6.91 12.93 -16.91
C LEU A 36 -7.47 11.66 -17.58
N HIS A 37 -8.30 11.81 -18.61
CA HIS A 37 -8.80 10.69 -19.38
C HIS A 37 -7.70 9.97 -20.18
N SER A 38 -6.80 10.72 -20.83
CA SER A 38 -5.67 10.17 -21.60
C SER A 38 -4.63 9.47 -20.71
N LEU A 39 -4.54 9.86 -19.44
CA LEU A 39 -3.60 9.30 -18.46
C LEU A 39 -3.95 7.91 -17.92
N ARG A 40 -5.02 7.26 -18.39
CA ARG A 40 -5.41 5.92 -17.92
C ARG A 40 -4.31 4.85 -18.03
N VAL A 41 -3.47 4.92 -19.06
CA VAL A 41 -2.29 4.03 -19.20
C VAL A 41 -1.27 4.29 -18.08
N HIS A 42 -1.07 5.56 -17.72
CA HIS A 42 -0.17 5.97 -16.64
C HIS A 42 -0.71 5.54 -15.26
N TYR A 43 -2.04 5.45 -15.09
CA TYR A 43 -2.64 4.94 -13.86
C TYR A 43 -2.35 3.46 -13.61
N LYS A 44 -2.26 2.65 -14.68
CA LYS A 44 -1.80 1.25 -14.57
C LYS A 44 -0.32 1.15 -14.21
N ALA A 45 0.52 2.01 -14.76
CA ALA A 45 1.93 2.08 -14.36
C ALA A 45 2.04 2.44 -12.86
N LEU A 46 1.29 3.45 -12.40
CA LEU A 46 1.22 3.83 -10.99
C LEU A 46 0.76 2.67 -10.10
N GLU A 47 -0.21 1.86 -10.54
CA GLU A 47 -0.65 0.66 -9.82
C GLU A 47 0.52 -0.28 -9.52
N ILE A 48 1.35 -0.57 -10.53
CA ILE A 48 2.54 -1.43 -10.40
C ILE A 48 3.52 -0.83 -9.38
N THR A 49 3.69 0.49 -9.36
CA THR A 49 4.57 1.17 -8.39
C THR A 49 4.14 1.05 -6.95
N CYS A 50 2.96 0.50 -6.64
CA CYS A 50 2.54 0.19 -5.27
C CYS A 50 1.92 -1.20 -5.17
N HIS A 51 2.19 -2.09 -6.12
CA HIS A 51 1.64 -3.44 -6.08
C HIS A 51 2.47 -4.33 -5.15
N GLY A 52 1.80 -5.13 -4.30
CA GLY A 52 2.47 -5.87 -3.22
C GLY A 52 3.49 -6.89 -3.73
N ILE A 53 3.12 -7.65 -4.76
CA ILE A 53 3.99 -8.70 -5.34
C ILE A 53 5.29 -8.10 -5.95
N PRO A 54 5.24 -7.13 -6.90
CA PRO A 54 6.47 -6.50 -7.41
C PRO A 54 7.33 -5.85 -6.32
N TRP A 55 6.72 -5.18 -5.34
CA TRP A 55 7.46 -4.55 -4.24
C TRP A 55 8.18 -5.56 -3.37
N LEU A 56 7.49 -6.63 -2.96
CA LEU A 56 8.09 -7.67 -2.13
C LEU A 56 9.23 -8.37 -2.89
N ALA A 57 9.01 -8.72 -4.16
CA ALA A 57 10.05 -9.31 -5.01
C ALA A 57 11.25 -8.38 -5.17
N PHE A 58 11.01 -7.09 -5.42
CA PHE A 58 12.06 -6.08 -5.53
C PHE A 58 12.89 -5.98 -4.24
N TRP A 59 12.27 -5.86 -3.07
CA TRP A 59 13.02 -5.71 -1.81
C TRP A 59 13.76 -6.99 -1.40
N ILE A 60 13.22 -8.17 -1.72
CA ILE A 60 13.94 -9.44 -1.52
C ILE A 60 15.19 -9.46 -2.41
N ALA A 61 15.04 -9.17 -3.71
CA ALA A 61 16.15 -9.14 -4.65
C ALA A 61 17.17 -8.05 -4.28
N PHE A 62 16.72 -6.86 -3.88
CA PHE A 62 17.59 -5.77 -3.46
C PHE A 62 18.42 -6.14 -2.23
N THR A 63 17.79 -6.78 -1.23
CA THR A 63 18.48 -7.26 -0.03
C THR A 63 19.54 -8.32 -0.37
N TRP A 64 19.24 -9.21 -1.33
CA TRP A 64 20.16 -10.29 -1.70
C TRP A 64 21.30 -9.85 -2.62
N LEU A 65 21.05 -8.90 -3.53
CA LEU A 65 22.00 -8.49 -4.57
C LEU A 65 22.88 -7.31 -4.15
N PHE A 66 22.45 -6.52 -3.16
CA PHE A 66 23.17 -5.33 -2.71
C PHE A 66 23.58 -5.48 -1.25
N ASP A 67 24.74 -6.11 -1.05
CA ASP A 67 25.39 -6.20 0.25
C ASP A 67 26.07 -4.87 0.59
N ASN A 68 25.35 -4.02 1.31
CA ASN A 68 25.85 -2.76 1.83
C ASN A 68 25.36 -2.59 3.26
N SER A 69 26.30 -2.63 4.21
CA SER A 69 26.02 -2.52 5.64
C SER A 69 25.17 -1.28 5.97
N HIS A 70 25.38 -0.13 5.32
CA HIS A 70 24.59 1.08 5.57
C HIS A 70 23.11 0.97 5.14
N LEU A 71 22.78 0.02 4.26
CA LEU A 71 21.42 -0.17 3.73
C LEU A 71 20.70 -1.35 4.38
N VAL A 72 21.40 -2.24 5.07
CA VAL A 72 20.83 -3.46 5.68
C VAL A 72 19.67 -3.16 6.63
N GLN A 73 19.77 -2.12 7.47
CA GLN A 73 18.66 -1.74 8.34
C GLN A 73 17.41 -1.35 7.53
N LEU A 74 17.58 -0.57 6.45
CA LEU A 74 16.45 -0.18 5.59
C LEU A 74 15.89 -1.42 4.88
N GLN A 75 16.73 -2.26 4.30
CA GLN A 75 16.34 -3.48 3.59
C GLN A 75 15.48 -4.40 4.45
N VAL A 76 15.96 -4.75 5.66
CA VAL A 76 15.24 -5.63 6.59
C VAL A 76 13.93 -5.00 7.05
N ASN A 77 13.94 -3.72 7.45
CA ASN A 77 12.73 -3.06 7.92
C ASN A 77 11.70 -2.84 6.80
N MET A 78 12.12 -2.62 5.55
CA MET A 78 11.20 -2.51 4.40
C MET A 78 10.53 -3.85 4.09
N LEU A 79 11.25 -4.96 4.18
CA LEU A 79 10.65 -6.30 4.08
C LEU A 79 9.63 -6.55 5.18
N LEU A 80 9.98 -6.25 6.44
CA LEU A 80 9.08 -6.34 7.58
C LEU A 80 7.82 -5.48 7.37
N ALA A 81 8.00 -4.22 6.96
CA ALA A 81 6.92 -3.28 6.67
C ALA A 81 5.95 -3.80 5.61
N LEU A 82 6.47 -4.35 4.50
CA LEU A 82 5.64 -4.87 3.41
C LEU A 82 4.86 -6.12 3.82
N VAL A 83 5.47 -7.02 4.59
CA VAL A 83 4.79 -8.20 5.12
C VAL A 83 3.68 -7.78 6.08
N LEU A 84 3.95 -6.82 6.97
CA LEU A 84 2.95 -6.28 7.89
C LEU A 84 1.77 -5.63 7.15
N ASP A 85 2.03 -4.75 6.18
CA ASP A 85 0.98 -4.11 5.35
C ASP A 85 0.11 -5.16 4.65
N ILE A 86 0.73 -6.15 3.99
CA ILE A 86 -0.02 -7.18 3.27
C ILE A 86 -0.92 -7.96 4.22
N LEU A 87 -0.44 -8.34 5.40
CA LEU A 87 -1.21 -9.09 6.39
C LEU A 87 -2.34 -8.25 7.00
N ILE A 88 -2.05 -7.03 7.46
CA ILE A 88 -3.02 -6.14 8.09
C ILE A 88 -4.12 -5.77 7.10
N ILE A 89 -3.77 -5.41 5.87
CA ILE A 89 -4.74 -5.07 4.83
C ILE A 89 -5.56 -6.29 4.42
N ALA A 90 -4.97 -7.48 4.31
CA ALA A 90 -5.71 -8.70 4.00
C ALA A 90 -6.75 -9.02 5.09
N ILE A 91 -6.38 -8.92 6.37
CA ILE A 91 -7.27 -9.12 7.51
C ILE A 91 -8.38 -8.05 7.51
N ALA A 92 -8.04 -6.78 7.32
CA ALA A 92 -9.00 -5.69 7.27
C ALA A 92 -10.01 -5.89 6.12
N LYS A 93 -9.55 -6.23 4.92
CA LYS A 93 -10.42 -6.54 3.77
C LYS A 93 -11.36 -7.71 4.08
N ALA A 94 -10.85 -8.78 4.68
CA ALA A 94 -11.65 -9.95 5.08
C ALA A 94 -12.70 -9.62 6.16
N TYR A 95 -12.42 -8.63 7.02
CA TYR A 95 -13.32 -8.17 8.07
C TYR A 95 -14.43 -7.24 7.55
N PHE A 96 -14.07 -6.21 6.77
CA PHE A 96 -15.01 -5.18 6.30
C PHE A 96 -15.84 -5.63 5.09
N ARG A 97 -15.25 -6.44 4.19
CA ARG A 97 -15.92 -7.02 3.02
C ARG A 97 -16.69 -6.01 2.15
N ARG A 98 -16.18 -4.77 2.05
CA ARG A 98 -16.81 -3.72 1.24
C ARG A 98 -16.69 -4.05 -0.25
N LYS A 99 -17.76 -3.84 -1.02
CA LYS A 99 -17.80 -4.05 -2.47
C LYS A 99 -17.10 -2.92 -3.24
N ARG A 100 -16.37 -3.29 -4.29
CA ARG A 100 -15.75 -2.36 -5.25
C ARG A 100 -16.80 -1.57 -6.06
N PRO A 101 -16.42 -0.40 -6.62
CA PRO A 101 -17.26 0.32 -7.58
C PRO A 101 -17.57 -0.56 -8.81
N GLN A 102 -18.77 -0.43 -9.38
CA GLN A 102 -19.25 -1.31 -10.46
C GLN A 102 -18.83 -0.88 -11.89
N GLY A 103 -18.13 0.24 -12.03
CA GLY A 103 -17.86 0.86 -13.33
C GLY A 103 -16.83 0.11 -14.20
N ASN A 104 -15.92 -0.64 -13.58
CA ASN A 104 -14.82 -1.30 -14.29
C ASN A 104 -14.97 -2.85 -14.26
N LYS A 105 -15.83 -3.38 -15.13
CA LYS A 105 -16.12 -4.84 -15.24
C LYS A 105 -15.14 -5.62 -16.11
N ASN A 106 -14.23 -4.95 -16.83
CA ASN A 106 -13.39 -5.57 -17.86
C ASN A 106 -11.95 -5.84 -17.40
N ASP A 107 -11.71 -5.96 -16.10
CA ASP A 107 -10.36 -6.13 -15.59
C ASP A 107 -10.18 -7.47 -14.88
N ALA A 108 -9.54 -8.40 -15.60
CA ALA A 108 -9.26 -9.76 -15.15
C ALA A 108 -8.44 -9.81 -13.83
N PHE A 109 -7.64 -8.77 -13.53
CA PHE A 109 -6.88 -8.70 -12.29
C PHE A 109 -7.73 -8.32 -11.07
N ALA A 110 -8.88 -7.68 -11.26
CA ALA A 110 -9.78 -7.31 -10.17
C ALA A 110 -10.58 -8.49 -9.58
N GLU A 111 -10.62 -9.62 -10.28
CA GLU A 111 -11.44 -10.78 -9.91
C GLU A 111 -10.66 -11.89 -9.18
N ILE A 112 -9.33 -11.76 -9.04
CA ILE A 112 -8.47 -12.80 -8.47
C ILE A 112 -7.90 -12.36 -7.10
N GLY A 113 -8.17 -13.17 -6.06
CA GLY A 113 -7.53 -13.06 -4.75
C GLY A 113 -8.24 -12.15 -3.72
N PRO A 114 -7.54 -11.68 -2.66
CA PRO A 114 -8.10 -10.79 -1.62
C PRO A 114 -8.56 -9.42 -2.17
N ASP A 115 -8.31 -9.18 -3.45
CA ASP A 115 -8.70 -7.99 -4.18
C ASP A 115 -10.18 -7.92 -4.55
N HIS A 116 -10.98 -8.93 -4.21
CA HIS A 116 -12.44 -8.84 -4.32
C HIS A 116 -13.05 -7.69 -3.46
N PHE A 117 -12.43 -7.36 -2.33
CA PHE A 117 -12.91 -6.30 -1.43
C PHE A 117 -12.18 -4.97 -1.63
N SER A 118 -12.92 -3.87 -1.47
CA SER A 118 -12.43 -2.51 -1.76
C SER A 118 -11.82 -1.79 -0.57
N PHE A 119 -12.33 -2.02 0.65
CA PHE A 119 -11.88 -1.31 1.85
C PHE A 119 -10.97 -2.18 2.74
N PRO A 120 -9.83 -1.64 3.22
CA PRO A 120 -9.17 -0.41 2.79
C PRO A 120 -8.38 -0.60 1.47
N SER A 121 -7.96 0.51 0.84
CA SER A 121 -7.06 0.46 -0.32
C SER A 121 -5.63 0.09 0.10
N GLY A 122 -5.20 -1.13 -0.24
CA GLY A 122 -3.84 -1.60 0.05
C GLY A 122 -2.75 -0.83 -0.70
N HIS A 123 -3.02 -0.35 -1.91
CA HIS A 123 -2.08 0.50 -2.66
C HIS A 123 -1.83 1.82 -1.92
N CYS A 124 -2.89 2.43 -1.39
CA CYS A 124 -2.79 3.69 -0.65
C CYS A 124 -2.16 3.49 0.74
N SER A 125 -2.42 2.34 1.40
CA SER A 125 -1.73 1.96 2.64
C SER A 125 -0.23 1.87 2.42
N ARG A 126 0.21 1.06 1.46
CA ARG A 126 1.63 0.91 1.13
C ARG A 126 2.30 2.24 0.77
N ALA A 127 1.65 3.09 -0.04
CA ALA A 127 2.22 4.39 -0.42
C ALA A 127 2.42 5.30 0.79
N ALA A 128 1.43 5.35 1.69
CA ALA A 128 1.50 6.13 2.92
C ALA A 128 2.56 5.56 3.87
N LEU A 129 2.65 4.23 4.02
CA LEU A 129 3.67 3.55 4.83
C LEU A 129 5.08 3.85 4.33
N VAL A 130 5.32 3.68 3.03
CA VAL A 130 6.62 3.97 2.39
C VAL A 130 6.99 5.45 2.57
N THR A 131 6.03 6.36 2.35
CA THR A 131 6.24 7.79 2.56
C THR A 131 6.56 8.09 4.02
N PHE A 132 5.87 7.46 4.97
CA PHE A 132 6.13 7.61 6.39
C PHE A 132 7.54 7.15 6.75
N ILE A 133 7.95 5.97 6.27
CA ILE A 133 9.31 5.44 6.49
C ILE A 133 10.35 6.45 6.01
N PHE A 134 10.21 6.96 4.78
CA PHE A 134 11.20 7.87 4.18
C PHE A 134 11.16 9.31 4.70
N ILE A 135 10.22 9.65 5.56
CA ILE A 135 10.14 10.97 6.22
C ILE A 135 10.52 10.87 7.70
N VAL A 136 10.21 9.76 8.37
CA VAL A 136 10.28 9.64 9.84
C VAL A 136 11.36 8.64 10.28
N LEU A 137 11.35 7.41 9.75
CA LEU A 137 12.16 6.30 10.26
C LEU A 137 13.53 6.21 9.57
N TRP A 138 13.56 6.52 8.27
CA TRP A 138 14.76 6.62 7.46
C TRP A 138 14.62 7.90 6.60
N PRO A 139 14.85 9.09 7.17
CA PRO A 139 14.55 10.35 6.48
C PRO A 139 15.45 10.56 5.26
N LEU A 140 14.83 10.72 4.09
CA LEU A 140 15.52 11.21 2.90
C LEU A 140 15.83 12.71 3.03
N PRO A 141 16.76 13.24 2.22
CA PRO A 141 16.93 14.69 2.09
C PRO A 141 15.60 15.38 1.75
N VAL A 142 15.30 16.51 2.41
CA VAL A 142 14.00 17.22 2.33
C VAL A 142 13.57 17.54 0.89
N ILE A 143 14.52 17.70 -0.03
CA ILE A 143 14.25 17.93 -1.46
C ILE A 143 13.40 16.81 -2.10
N PHE A 144 13.43 15.58 -1.56
CA PHE A 144 12.66 14.45 -2.05
C PHE A 144 11.23 14.37 -1.49
N TYR A 145 10.91 15.12 -0.43
CA TYR A 145 9.59 15.04 0.22
C TYR A 145 8.45 15.45 -0.71
N PRO A 146 8.54 16.54 -1.50
CA PRO A 146 7.50 16.90 -2.45
C PRO A 146 7.21 15.77 -3.47
N SER A 147 8.25 15.05 -3.92
CA SER A 147 8.10 13.94 -4.85
C SER A 147 7.38 12.74 -4.23
N LEU A 148 7.69 12.41 -2.96
CA LEU A 148 6.98 11.35 -2.23
C LEU A 148 5.49 11.69 -2.04
N PHE A 149 5.18 12.92 -1.65
CA PHE A 149 3.80 13.36 -1.52
C PHE A 149 3.08 13.38 -2.86
N ALA A 150 3.72 13.89 -3.92
CA ALA A 150 3.15 13.91 -5.26
C ALA A 150 2.86 12.48 -5.76
N TRP A 151 3.77 11.54 -5.54
CA TRP A 151 3.56 10.13 -5.88
C TRP A 151 2.40 9.51 -5.10
N THR A 152 2.34 9.69 -3.78
CA THR A 152 1.25 9.17 -2.93
C THR A 152 -0.11 9.75 -3.33
N VAL A 153 -0.18 11.06 -3.59
CA VAL A 153 -1.40 11.73 -4.05
C VAL A 153 -1.80 11.24 -5.45
N ALA A 154 -0.86 11.18 -6.39
CA ALA A 154 -1.13 10.68 -7.75
C ALA A 154 -1.64 9.24 -7.73
N LEU A 155 -1.04 8.39 -6.91
CA LEU A 155 -1.50 7.01 -6.71
C LEU A 155 -2.91 6.97 -6.11
N ALA A 156 -3.18 7.72 -5.04
CA ALA A 156 -4.48 7.80 -4.40
C ALA A 156 -5.58 8.23 -5.37
N LEU A 157 -5.34 9.28 -6.15
CA LEU A 157 -6.25 9.77 -7.18
C LEU A 157 -6.49 8.71 -8.28
N SER A 158 -5.42 8.03 -8.72
CA SER A 158 -5.53 6.99 -9.74
C SER A 158 -6.48 5.85 -9.32
N ARG A 159 -6.52 5.49 -8.03
CA ARG A 159 -7.38 4.41 -7.52
C ARG A 159 -8.88 4.74 -7.66
N VAL A 160 -9.25 5.99 -7.42
CA VAL A 160 -10.64 6.45 -7.55
C VAL A 160 -10.98 6.62 -9.04
N LEU A 161 -10.11 7.27 -9.82
CA LEU A 161 -10.35 7.53 -11.25
C LEU A 161 -10.41 6.26 -12.11
N MET A 162 -9.70 5.20 -11.73
CA MET A 162 -9.82 3.87 -12.35
C MET A 162 -11.02 3.05 -11.83
N GLU A 163 -11.84 3.64 -10.96
CA GLU A 163 -13.02 3.03 -10.34
C GLU A 163 -12.67 1.73 -9.58
N ARG A 164 -11.46 1.64 -9.02
CA ARG A 164 -11.03 0.50 -8.20
C ARG A 164 -11.51 0.59 -6.77
N HIS A 165 -11.56 1.83 -6.27
CA HIS A 165 -11.78 2.15 -4.88
C HIS A 165 -12.70 3.37 -4.77
N HIS A 166 -13.51 3.39 -3.71
CA HIS A 166 -14.24 4.59 -3.32
C HIS A 166 -13.29 5.54 -2.55
N ILE A 167 -13.69 6.80 -2.37
CA ILE A 167 -12.87 7.81 -1.69
C ILE A 167 -12.57 7.38 -0.24
N LEU A 168 -13.54 6.85 0.51
CA LEU A 168 -13.26 6.34 1.86
C LEU A 168 -12.31 5.14 1.88
N ASP A 169 -12.23 4.34 0.81
CA ASP A 169 -11.27 3.23 0.74
C ASP A 169 -9.84 3.76 0.65
N VAL A 170 -9.64 4.84 -0.11
CA VAL A 170 -8.35 5.53 -0.26
C VAL A 170 -7.94 6.20 1.04
N LEU A 171 -8.85 6.95 1.67
CA LEU A 171 -8.60 7.58 2.96
C LEU A 171 -8.32 6.55 4.06
N GLY A 172 -9.09 5.46 4.09
CA GLY A 172 -8.84 4.32 4.97
C GLY A 172 -7.46 3.74 4.75
N GLY A 173 -7.08 3.48 3.49
CA GLY A 173 -5.75 3.01 3.14
C GLY A 173 -4.64 3.91 3.71
N ILE A 174 -4.72 5.22 3.49
CA ILE A 174 -3.73 6.17 4.01
C ILE A 174 -3.64 6.11 5.55
N ILE A 175 -4.78 6.05 6.24
CA ILE A 175 -4.81 5.92 7.70
C ILE A 175 -4.14 4.62 8.15
N PHE A 176 -4.44 3.49 7.52
CA PHE A 176 -3.80 2.20 7.83
C PHE A 176 -2.28 2.28 7.63
N GLY A 177 -1.80 2.84 6.52
CA GLY A 177 -0.36 2.97 6.27
C GLY A 177 0.35 3.88 7.29
N ILE A 178 -0.29 4.95 7.75
CA ILE A 178 0.25 5.80 8.83
C ILE A 178 0.29 5.02 10.16
N LEU A 179 -0.77 4.28 10.50
CA LEU A 179 -0.82 3.46 11.71
C LEU A 179 0.23 2.35 11.70
N GLU A 180 0.46 1.73 10.54
CA GLU A 180 1.53 0.75 10.32
C GLU A 180 2.91 1.41 10.48
N GLY A 181 3.10 2.63 9.98
CA GLY A 181 4.32 3.41 10.20
C GLY A 181 4.57 3.72 11.68
N LEU A 182 3.52 4.09 12.42
CA LEU A 182 3.60 4.28 13.87
C LEU A 182 3.90 2.98 14.62
N LEU A 183 3.35 1.85 14.16
CA LEU A 183 3.70 0.53 14.69
C LEU A 183 5.17 0.21 14.42
N LEU A 184 5.69 0.54 13.24
CA LEU A 184 7.10 0.39 12.92
C LEU A 184 8.00 1.25 13.81
N CYS A 185 7.57 2.42 14.28
CA CYS A 185 8.35 3.16 15.29
C CYS A 185 8.63 2.32 16.55
N LEU A 186 7.76 1.36 16.88
CA LEU A 186 7.94 0.44 18.01
C LEU A 186 8.72 -0.83 17.64
N LEU A 187 8.63 -1.27 16.39
CA LEU A 187 9.22 -2.52 15.89
C LEU A 187 10.51 -2.31 15.10
N TRP A 188 10.97 -1.06 14.94
CA TRP A 188 12.09 -0.73 14.06
C TRP A 188 13.35 -1.46 14.49
N ILE A 189 13.84 -2.33 13.61
CA ILE A 189 14.99 -3.18 13.89
C ILE A 189 16.25 -2.31 13.85
N PRO A 190 17.06 -2.27 14.92
CA PRO A 190 18.33 -1.56 14.93
C PRO A 190 19.33 -2.13 13.93
N GLN A 191 20.30 -1.30 13.52
CA GLN A 191 21.33 -1.66 12.55
C GLN A 191 22.08 -2.96 12.92
N ASP A 192 22.51 -3.11 14.17
CA ASP A 192 23.26 -4.29 14.63
C ASP A 192 22.43 -5.57 14.54
N THR A 193 21.15 -5.48 14.90
CA THR A 193 20.21 -6.62 14.81
C THR A 193 19.91 -6.97 13.36
N ALA A 194 19.78 -5.97 12.48
CA ALA A 194 19.56 -6.20 11.05
C ALA A 194 20.77 -6.88 10.39
N LEU A 195 22.00 -6.45 10.72
CA LEU A 195 23.23 -7.10 10.28
C LEU A 195 23.32 -8.54 10.78
N TRP A 196 23.03 -8.76 12.07
CA TRP A 196 23.00 -10.10 12.64
C TRP A 196 21.99 -11.01 11.92
N LEU A 197 20.78 -10.51 11.62
CA LEU A 197 19.75 -11.27 10.90
C LEU A 197 20.20 -11.67 9.51
N ILE A 198 20.77 -10.74 8.74
CA ILE A 198 21.24 -11.03 7.38
C ILE A 198 22.40 -12.03 7.40
N ASN A 199 23.39 -11.84 8.26
CA ASN A 199 24.53 -12.77 8.38
C ASN A 199 24.10 -14.17 8.82
N TYR A 200 23.12 -14.25 9.72
CA TYR A 200 22.54 -15.53 10.14
C TYR A 200 21.84 -16.24 8.99
N VAL A 201 21.10 -15.51 8.15
CA VAL A 201 20.39 -16.07 6.99
C VAL A 201 21.35 -16.44 5.85
N SER A 202 22.40 -15.65 5.62
CA SER A 202 23.39 -15.90 4.58
C SER A 202 24.39 -17.02 4.93
N ASN A 203 24.39 -17.51 6.18
CA ASN A 203 25.39 -18.43 6.72
C ASN A 203 26.83 -17.92 6.58
N GLU A 204 27.03 -16.61 6.42
CA GLU A 204 28.33 -16.00 6.60
C GLU A 204 28.64 -16.00 8.10
N LYS A 205 29.22 -17.11 8.57
CA LYS A 205 29.88 -17.12 9.87
C LYS A 205 30.94 -16.02 9.84
N TYR A 206 30.98 -15.21 10.90
CA TYR A 206 32.16 -14.40 11.20
C TYR A 206 33.37 -15.34 11.26
N ASP A 207 34.10 -15.48 10.16
CA ASP A 207 35.48 -15.98 10.15
C ASP A 207 36.33 -14.86 10.78
N GLY A 208 36.21 -14.76 12.10
CA GLY A 208 36.84 -13.75 12.93
C GLY A 208 37.01 -14.31 14.32
N GLY A 209 37.88 -15.29 14.46
CA GLY A 209 38.24 -15.87 15.75
C GLY A 209 39.18 -17.07 15.67
N GLU A 210 40.33 -16.93 15.03
CA GLU A 210 41.71 -17.14 15.57
C GLU A 210 42.75 -16.86 14.47
#